data_AF-A0A917V7S7-F1
#
_entry.id   AF-A0A917V7S7-F1
#
_cell.length_a   1.000
_cell.length_b   1.000
_cell.length_c   1.000
_cell.angle_alpha   90.00
_cell.angle_beta   90.00
_cell.angle_gamma   90.00
#
_symmetry.space_group_name_H-M   'P 1'
#
loop_
_entity.id
_entity.type
_entity.pdbx_description
1 polymer ?
#
loop_
_entity_poly.entity_id
_entity_poly.type
_entity_poly.pdbx_seq_one_letter_code
_entity_poly.pdbx_strand_id
1 'polypeptide(L)'
;MTAIWRRMVTAAGLALAVATLGGCAGDLNPVRDVFASVGATAPQQAAPGFIEESRPAAEADYLPIAPAPARETAPKTQAEVEAARAELEAALAETNARGARARRLAIGPAPEPVAVEPLPAIEDDIAPPPSTR
;
A
#
# COMPACT_ATOMS: atom_id res chain seq x y z
N MET A 1 -22.36 -36.76 -26.03
CA MET A 1 -22.64 -35.45 -25.37
C MET A 1 -21.89 -35.25 -24.03
N THR A 2 -21.34 -36.28 -23.38
CA THR A 2 -20.66 -36.15 -22.07
C THR A 2 -19.21 -35.66 -22.13
N ALA A 3 -18.49 -35.95 -23.22
CA ALA A 3 -17.07 -35.58 -23.36
C ALA A 3 -16.86 -34.08 -23.61
N ILE A 4 -17.75 -33.44 -24.39
CA ILE A 4 -17.71 -32.00 -24.66
C ILE A 4 -17.99 -31.22 -23.37
N TRP A 5 -18.97 -31.68 -22.59
CA TRP A 5 -19.32 -31.07 -21.31
C TRP A 5 -18.19 -31.19 -20.28
N ARG A 6 -17.53 -32.36 -20.17
CA ARG A 6 -16.32 -32.52 -19.35
C ARG A 6 -15.18 -31.59 -19.77
N ARG A 7 -14.97 -31.39 -21.09
CA ARG A 7 -13.95 -30.48 -21.62
C ARG A 7 -14.27 -29.01 -21.34
N MET A 8 -15.54 -28.62 -21.42
CA MET A 8 -15.97 -27.26 -21.08
C MET A 8 -15.87 -26.98 -19.58
N VAL A 9 -16.27 -27.93 -18.73
CA VAL A 9 -16.16 -27.78 -17.26
C VAL A 9 -14.70 -27.72 -16.81
N THR A 10 -13.81 -28.52 -17.41
CA THR A 10 -12.37 -28.48 -17.11
C THR A 10 -11.71 -27.18 -17.60
N ALA A 11 -12.07 -26.68 -18.79
CA ALA A 11 -11.58 -25.40 -19.27
C ALA A 11 -12.06 -24.22 -18.40
N ALA A 12 -13.32 -24.23 -17.97
CA ALA A 12 -13.87 -23.21 -17.08
C ALA A 12 -13.23 -23.26 -15.69
N GLY A 13 -12.99 -24.45 -15.14
CA GLY A 13 -12.29 -24.62 -13.87
C GLY A 13 -10.84 -24.14 -13.92
N LEU A 14 -10.13 -24.39 -15.03
CA LEU A 14 -8.76 -23.93 -15.22
C LEU A 14 -8.68 -22.40 -15.36
N ALA A 15 -9.61 -21.79 -16.12
CA ALA A 15 -9.68 -20.34 -16.24
C ALA A 15 -9.97 -19.64 -14.90
N LEU A 16 -10.85 -20.22 -14.09
CA LEU A 16 -11.15 -19.70 -12.75
C LEU A 16 -9.94 -19.82 -11.81
N ALA A 17 -9.18 -20.94 -11.89
CA ALA A 17 -7.98 -21.13 -11.09
C ALA A 17 -6.84 -20.17 -11.46
N VAL A 18 -6.67 -19.84 -12.75
CA VAL A 18 -5.69 -18.83 -13.19
C VAL A 18 -6.09 -17.44 -12.73
N ALA A 19 -7.38 -17.11 -12.77
CA ALA A 19 -7.89 -15.81 -12.30
C ALA A 19 -7.74 -15.61 -10.78
N THR A 20 -7.89 -16.67 -9.96
CA THR A 20 -7.76 -16.56 -8.50
C THR A 20 -6.31 -16.54 -8.03
N LEU A 21 -5.39 -17.20 -8.74
CA LEU A 21 -3.96 -17.20 -8.40
C LEU A 21 -3.22 -15.94 -8.89
N GLY A 22 -3.66 -15.33 -10.01
CA GLY A 22 -3.08 -14.10 -10.55
C GLY A 22 -3.54 -12.80 -9.84
N GLY A 23 -4.71 -12.82 -9.18
CA GLY A 23 -5.32 -11.62 -8.60
C GLY A 23 -4.75 -11.16 -7.26
N CYS A 24 -3.96 -11.98 -6.55
CA CYS A 24 -3.48 -11.64 -5.21
C CYS A 24 -2.10 -10.96 -5.18
N ALA A 25 -1.30 -11.01 -6.24
CA ALA A 25 0.07 -10.44 -6.20
C ALA A 25 0.64 -10.01 -7.55
N GLY A 26 -0.14 -9.97 -8.63
CA GLY A 26 0.38 -9.70 -9.96
C GLY A 26 -0.53 -8.82 -10.79
N ASP A 27 0.09 -8.20 -11.77
CA ASP A 27 -0.42 -7.20 -12.73
C ASP A 27 -1.58 -7.68 -13.64
N LEU A 28 -2.28 -8.74 -13.24
CA LEU A 28 -3.35 -9.42 -13.96
C LEU A 28 -4.63 -9.39 -13.09
N ASN A 29 -5.11 -8.19 -12.78
CA ASN A 29 -6.37 -8.00 -12.08
C ASN A 29 -7.51 -7.72 -13.10
N PRO A 30 -8.35 -8.73 -13.42
CA PRO A 30 -9.38 -8.58 -14.44
C PRO A 30 -10.46 -7.56 -14.07
N VAL A 31 -10.68 -7.32 -12.76
CA VAL A 31 -11.62 -6.28 -12.31
C VAL A 31 -11.05 -4.91 -12.66
N ARG A 32 -9.78 -4.65 -12.33
CA ARG A 32 -9.09 -3.39 -12.66
C ARG A 32 -9.16 -3.10 -14.15
N ASP A 33 -8.90 -4.11 -14.99
CA ASP A 33 -8.85 -3.95 -16.44
C ASP A 33 -10.23 -3.62 -17.05
N VAL A 34 -11.30 -4.22 -16.52
CA VAL A 34 -12.67 -3.86 -16.90
C VAL A 34 -12.97 -2.41 -16.55
N PHE A 35 -12.66 -1.97 -15.33
CA PHE A 35 -12.91 -0.59 -14.91
C PHE A 35 -12.03 0.43 -15.68
N ALA A 36 -10.80 0.07 -16.05
CA ALA A 36 -9.95 0.89 -16.90
C ALA A 36 -10.53 1.02 -18.32
N SER A 37 -11.04 -0.08 -18.90
CA SER A 37 -11.62 -0.09 -20.26
C SER A 37 -12.88 0.79 -20.40
N VAL A 38 -13.66 0.93 -19.32
CA VAL A 38 -14.86 1.79 -19.29
C VAL A 38 -14.56 3.22 -18.83
N GLY A 39 -13.28 3.56 -18.63
CA GLY A 39 -12.82 4.90 -18.23
C GLY A 39 -13.13 5.28 -16.78
N ALA A 40 -13.52 4.31 -15.95
CA ALA A 40 -13.84 4.54 -14.54
C ALA A 40 -12.58 4.61 -13.64
N THR A 41 -11.41 4.23 -14.17
CA THR A 41 -10.11 4.38 -13.49
C THR A 41 -9.03 4.72 -14.51
N ALA A 42 -7.93 5.32 -14.05
CA ALA A 42 -6.76 5.57 -14.87
C ALA A 42 -6.20 4.25 -15.43
N PRO A 43 -5.70 4.24 -16.68
CA PRO A 43 -4.99 3.08 -17.21
C PRO A 43 -3.74 2.82 -16.37
N GLN A 44 -3.32 1.56 -16.31
CA GLN A 44 -2.05 1.21 -15.70
C GLN A 44 -0.92 2.01 -16.37
N GLN A 45 -0.21 2.80 -15.57
CA GLN A 45 1.00 3.45 -16.03
C GLN A 45 2.18 2.48 -15.89
N ALA A 46 3.04 2.46 -16.90
CA ALA A 46 4.30 1.76 -16.78
C ALA A 46 5.07 2.31 -15.58
N ALA A 47 5.71 1.44 -14.82
CA ALA A 47 6.61 1.87 -13.76
C ALA A 47 7.72 2.75 -14.38
N PRO A 48 8.10 3.87 -13.76
CA PRO A 48 9.25 4.64 -14.19
C PRO A 48 10.52 3.78 -14.25
N GLY A 49 11.38 4.01 -15.25
CA GLY A 49 12.56 3.17 -15.51
C GLY A 49 13.51 3.04 -14.32
N PHE A 50 13.60 4.05 -13.45
CA PHE A 50 14.43 3.97 -12.24
C PHE A 50 13.98 2.85 -11.27
N ILE A 51 12.72 2.41 -11.32
CA ILE A 51 12.23 1.28 -10.50
C ILE A 51 12.80 -0.04 -11.02
N GLU A 52 12.90 -0.19 -12.34
CA GLU A 52 13.52 -1.36 -12.97
C GLU A 52 15.05 -1.34 -12.77
N GLU A 53 15.67 -0.17 -12.86
CA GLU A 53 17.12 0.03 -12.67
C GLU A 53 17.57 -0.09 -11.21
N SER A 54 16.75 0.36 -10.26
CA SER A 54 17.05 0.27 -8.81
C SER A 54 16.69 -1.08 -8.22
N ARG A 55 15.84 -1.87 -8.91
CA ARG A 55 15.56 -3.23 -8.50
C ARG A 55 16.82 -4.07 -8.74
N PRO A 56 17.39 -4.71 -7.70
CA PRO A 56 18.49 -5.63 -7.90
C PRO A 56 18.06 -6.70 -8.92
N ALA A 57 18.86 -6.85 -9.98
CA ALA A 57 18.57 -7.75 -11.09
C ALA A 57 18.41 -9.18 -10.55
N ALA A 58 17.16 -9.65 -10.48
CA ALA A 58 16.73 -11.04 -10.49
C ALA A 58 17.32 -12.05 -9.46
N GLU A 59 18.09 -11.64 -8.45
CA GLU A 59 18.58 -12.56 -7.39
C GLU A 59 18.50 -11.95 -5.99
N ALA A 60 17.43 -11.20 -5.70
CA ALA A 60 17.02 -11.09 -4.30
C ALA A 60 16.48 -12.46 -3.91
N ASP A 61 17.36 -13.33 -3.39
CA ASP A 61 16.97 -14.53 -2.66
C ASP A 61 15.83 -14.12 -1.75
N TYR A 62 14.62 -14.55 -2.10
CA TYR A 62 13.45 -14.32 -1.27
C TYR A 62 13.77 -15.00 0.05
N LEU A 63 14.11 -14.21 1.08
CA LEU A 63 14.16 -14.70 2.44
C LEU A 63 12.71 -14.78 2.90
N PRO A 64 12.06 -15.97 2.90
CA PRO A 64 10.77 -16.08 3.55
C PRO A 64 10.98 -15.66 5.00
N ILE A 65 10.33 -14.57 5.41
CA ILE A 65 10.17 -14.30 6.83
C ILE A 65 9.34 -15.46 7.35
N ALA A 66 10.01 -16.41 8.01
CA ALA A 66 9.31 -17.49 8.68
C ALA A 66 8.28 -16.83 9.63
N PRO A 67 7.02 -17.28 9.61
CA PRO A 67 6.03 -16.74 10.54
C PRO A 67 6.62 -16.89 11.94
N ALA A 68 6.69 -15.77 12.66
CA ALA A 68 7.15 -15.78 14.04
C ALA A 68 6.34 -16.83 14.82
N PRO A 69 6.96 -17.58 15.75
CA PRO A 69 6.24 -18.57 16.54
C PRO A 69 5.02 -17.90 17.17
N ALA A 70 3.87 -18.58 17.07
CA ALA A 70 2.62 -18.08 17.63
C ALA A 70 2.85 -17.74 19.11
N ARG A 71 2.71 -16.46 19.45
CA ARG A 71 2.80 -16.02 20.84
C ARG A 71 1.53 -16.46 21.54
N GLU A 72 1.65 -17.02 22.73
CA GLU A 72 0.48 -17.23 23.60
C GLU A 72 -0.08 -15.85 23.97
N THR A 73 -1.19 -15.48 23.34
CA THR A 73 -1.95 -14.27 23.67
C THR A 73 -3.23 -14.69 24.36
N ALA A 74 -3.14 -14.94 25.67
CA ALA A 74 -4.33 -15.14 26.47
C ALA A 74 -5.22 -13.87 26.40
N PRO A 75 -6.54 -14.00 26.26
CA PRO A 75 -7.43 -12.85 26.31
C PRO A 75 -7.32 -12.21 27.71
N LYS A 76 -7.16 -10.89 27.74
CA LYS A 76 -7.17 -10.13 29.00
C LYS A 76 -8.52 -10.30 29.70
N THR A 77 -8.48 -10.44 31.01
CA THR A 77 -9.67 -10.36 31.86
C THR A 77 -10.27 -8.95 31.81
N GLN A 78 -11.55 -8.82 32.14
CA GLN A 78 -12.20 -7.50 32.18
C GLN A 78 -11.50 -6.52 33.13
N ALA A 79 -11.03 -7.01 34.29
CA ALA A 79 -10.29 -6.19 35.25
C ALA A 79 -8.97 -5.66 34.67
N GLU A 80 -8.23 -6.49 33.93
CA GLU A 80 -6.99 -6.08 33.26
C GLU A 80 -7.23 -5.09 32.12
N VAL A 81 -8.37 -5.20 31.43
CA VAL A 81 -8.76 -4.24 30.40
C VAL A 81 -9.08 -2.87 31.02
N GLU A 82 -9.85 -2.85 32.12
CA GLU A 82 -10.17 -1.60 32.83
C GLU A 82 -8.92 -0.94 33.44
N ALA A 83 -8.00 -1.74 34.00
CA ALA A 83 -6.71 -1.23 34.48
C ALA A 83 -5.89 -0.60 33.36
N ALA A 84 -5.75 -1.29 32.22
CA ALA A 84 -5.03 -0.77 31.05
C ALA A 84 -5.69 0.51 30.48
N ARG A 85 -7.02 0.60 30.54
CA ARG A 85 -7.76 1.80 30.14
C ARG A 85 -7.46 2.97 31.08
N ALA A 86 -7.49 2.75 32.39
CA ALA A 86 -7.18 3.78 33.37
C ALA A 86 -5.75 4.32 33.21
N GLU A 87 -4.78 3.44 32.94
CA GLU A 87 -3.40 3.83 32.62
C GLU A 87 -3.31 4.71 31.37
N LEU A 88 -4.03 4.32 30.30
CA LEU A 88 -4.07 5.10 29.05
C LEU A 88 -4.69 6.49 29.27
N GLU A 89 -5.81 6.56 30.01
CA GLU A 89 -6.49 7.82 30.32
C GLU A 89 -5.59 8.75 31.15
N ALA A 90 -4.83 8.22 32.11
CA ALA A 90 -3.86 8.98 32.88
C ALA A 90 -2.72 9.54 32.00
N ALA A 91 -2.16 8.72 31.11
CA ALA A 91 -1.11 9.14 30.18
C ALA A 91 -1.58 10.21 29.19
N LEU A 92 -2.83 10.09 28.71
CA LEU A 92 -3.47 11.10 27.88
C LEU A 92 -3.67 12.41 28.63
N ALA A 93 -4.14 12.36 29.88
CA ALA A 93 -4.32 13.55 30.71
C ALA A 93 -2.99 14.29 30.92
N GLU A 94 -1.89 13.58 31.18
CA GLU A 94 -0.56 14.17 31.34
C GLU A 94 -0.08 14.82 30.04
N THR A 95 -0.22 14.12 28.92
CA THR A 95 0.19 14.62 27.59
C THR A 95 -0.58 15.89 27.22
N ASN A 96 -1.89 15.89 27.46
CA ASN A 96 -2.74 17.07 27.23
C ASN A 96 -2.34 18.24 28.14
N ALA A 97 -2.05 17.98 29.41
CA ALA A 97 -1.58 19.02 30.33
C ALA A 97 -0.23 19.61 29.88
N ARG A 98 0.69 18.77 29.42
CA ARG A 98 1.99 19.20 28.85
C ARG A 98 1.79 20.02 27.57
N GLY A 99 0.92 19.58 26.66
CA GLY A 99 0.58 20.32 25.45
C GLY A 99 -0.06 21.68 25.76
N ALA A 100 -0.95 21.75 26.74
CA ALA A 100 -1.55 23.02 27.18
C ALA A 100 -0.51 23.98 27.79
N ARG A 101 0.44 23.46 28.58
CA ARG A 101 1.58 24.25 29.08
C ARG A 101 2.44 24.77 27.93
N ALA A 102 2.80 23.92 26.98
CA ALA A 102 3.58 24.32 25.81
C ALA A 102 2.87 25.41 24.98
N ARG A 103 1.56 25.27 24.73
CA ARG A 103 0.76 26.29 24.02
C ARG A 103 0.74 27.63 24.73
N ARG A 104 0.64 27.64 26.06
CA ARG A 104 0.70 28.88 26.86
C ARG A 104 2.07 29.57 26.80
N LEU A 105 3.14 28.81 26.64
CA LEU A 105 4.49 29.35 26.47
C LEU A 105 4.77 29.76 25.02
N ALA A 106 4.12 29.11 24.06
CA ALA A 106 4.21 29.38 22.62
C ALA A 106 3.34 30.57 22.17
N ILE A 107 3.13 31.57 23.04
CA ILE A 107 2.55 32.87 22.64
C ILE A 107 3.69 33.69 22.00
N GLY A 108 4.15 33.24 20.84
CA GLY A 108 4.99 33.99 19.93
C GLY A 108 4.18 34.35 18.67
N PRO A 109 4.60 35.37 17.91
CA PRO A 109 4.01 35.60 16.58
C PRO A 109 4.17 34.33 15.73
N ALA A 110 3.20 34.07 14.85
CA ALA A 110 3.30 32.95 13.92
C ALA A 110 4.65 33.03 13.17
N PRO A 111 5.38 31.91 13.02
CA PRO A 111 6.63 31.92 12.27
C PRO A 111 6.36 32.43 10.86
N GLU A 112 7.21 33.30 10.35
CA GLU A 112 7.10 33.77 8.97
C GLU A 112 7.08 32.55 8.03
N PRO A 113 6.16 32.52 7.04
CA PRO A 113 6.13 31.45 6.07
C PRO A 113 7.50 31.32 5.41
N VAL A 114 8.11 30.14 5.46
CA VAL A 114 9.34 29.88 4.73
C VAL A 114 9.02 30.02 3.24
N ALA A 115 9.60 31.02 2.59
CA ALA A 115 9.54 31.16 1.15
C ALA A 115 10.31 29.99 0.52
N VAL A 116 9.57 28.95 0.13
CA VAL A 116 10.13 27.86 -0.66
C VAL A 116 10.31 28.38 -2.08
N GLU A 117 11.54 28.34 -2.59
CA GLU A 117 11.77 28.64 -4.00
C GLU A 117 10.90 27.72 -4.86
N PRO A 118 10.22 28.26 -5.89
CA PRO A 118 9.44 27.42 -6.78
C PRO A 118 10.39 26.38 -7.40
N LEU A 119 9.97 25.11 -7.33
CA LEU A 119 10.69 24.04 -8.00
C LEU A 119 10.92 24.44 -9.46
N PRO A 120 12.12 24.17 -10.02
CA PRO A 120 12.36 24.44 -11.43
C PRO A 120 11.28 23.74 -12.26
N ALA A 121 10.82 24.41 -13.31
CA ALA A 121 9.91 23.78 -14.26
C ALA A 121 10.57 22.51 -14.78
N ILE A 122 9.90 21.37 -14.63
CA ILE A 122 10.33 20.15 -15.30
C ILE A 122 10.17 20.46 -16.78
N GLU A 123 11.28 20.61 -17.51
CA GLU A 123 11.22 20.77 -18.96
C GLU A 123 10.64 19.48 -19.54
N ASP A 124 9.50 19.59 -20.23
CA ASP A 124 8.86 18.49 -20.99
C ASP A 124 9.70 18.05 -22.22
N ASP A 125 10.97 18.43 -22.29
CA ASP A 125 11.83 18.30 -23.47
C ASP A 125 12.57 16.96 -23.54
N ILE A 126 12.11 15.95 -22.77
CA ILE A 126 12.49 14.56 -23.03
C ILE A 126 11.74 14.13 -24.28
N ALA A 127 12.32 14.42 -25.45
CA ALA A 127 11.86 13.87 -26.71
C ALA A 127 11.69 12.36 -26.55
N PRO A 128 10.52 11.79 -26.90
CA PRO A 128 10.32 10.35 -26.80
C PRO A 128 11.42 9.65 -27.60
N PRO A 129 12.04 8.58 -27.06
CA PRO A 129 13.09 7.88 -27.79
C PRO A 129 12.55 7.42 -29.16
N PRO A 130 13.35 7.50 -30.23
CA PRO A 130 12.87 7.19 -31.57
C PRO A 130 12.32 5.76 -31.59
N SER A 131 11.03 5.61 -31.93
CA SER A 131 10.40 4.31 -32.07
C SER A 131 11.04 3.59 -33.27
N THR A 132 11.96 2.68 -33.01
CA THR A 132 12.44 1.74 -34.03
C THR A 132 11.29 0.81 -34.39
N ARG A 133 10.78 0.96 -35.62
CA ARG A 133 9.82 0.05 -36.24
C ARG A 133 10.45 -1.31 -36.57
#